data_AF-A0A6G2DBX8-F1
#
_entry.id   AF-A0A6G2DBX8-F1
#
_cell.length_a   1.000
_cell.length_b   1.000
_cell.length_c   1.000
_cell.angle_alpha   90.00
_cell.angle_beta   90.00
_cell.angle_gamma   90.00
#
_symmetry.space_group_name_H-M   'P 1'
#
loop_
_entity.id
_entity.type
_entity.pdbx_description
1 polymer ?
#
loop_
_entity_poly.entity_id
_entity_poly.type
_entity_poly.pdbx_seq_one_letter_code
_entity_poly.pdbx_strand_id
1 'polypeptide(L)'
;TKEIETSQSTTANQSDVDDFNTLYDAFYTNSNKTALKNSQFDKLSQLKTLLDKLEGSREHTLAKSKYDSLATQIKAIQDVNAQFEKPAIVDGVLDTNAKAKSDAKFTDIKTGNTELDKVLDKAISLGKSQQTSTSSSSSSQASSNTTSEPKPSSSNETRSSRSEVNMGLSSAGVAVQRSASRVAYNQSAIDDSNNSAWDFADGVLEQILATSRSRGYITGDQYILERVNIVNGNGYYNLYKP
;
A
#
# COMPACT_ATOMS: atom_id res chain seq x y z
N THR A 1 -47.53 -27.82 -27.65
CA THR A 1 -46.73 -26.58 -27.77
C THR A 1 -46.22 -26.25 -26.38
N LYS A 2 -44.91 -26.34 -26.13
CA LYS A 2 -44.31 -25.90 -24.87
C LYS A 2 -44.28 -24.38 -24.89
N GLU A 3 -45.00 -23.73 -23.98
CA GLU A 3 -44.89 -22.29 -23.75
C GLU A 3 -43.43 -21.95 -23.41
N ILE A 4 -42.88 -21.02 -24.18
CA ILE A 4 -41.62 -20.36 -23.85
C ILE A 4 -42.04 -19.21 -22.94
N GLU A 5 -42.02 -19.43 -21.62
CA GLU A 5 -42.07 -18.34 -20.65
C GLU A 5 -40.83 -17.48 -20.87
N THR A 6 -41.01 -16.39 -21.61
CA THR A 6 -39.99 -15.37 -21.73
C THR A 6 -40.07 -14.55 -20.46
N SER A 7 -39.24 -14.86 -19.46
CA SER A 7 -39.16 -14.09 -18.21
C SER A 7 -38.75 -12.65 -18.55
N GLN A 8 -39.73 -11.78 -18.81
CA GLN A 8 -39.49 -10.34 -18.94
C GLN A 8 -39.25 -9.80 -17.54
N SER A 9 -37.99 -9.54 -17.21
CA SER A 9 -37.63 -8.77 -16.03
C SER A 9 -38.32 -7.41 -16.08
N THR A 10 -39.03 -7.06 -15.00
CA THR A 10 -39.67 -5.76 -14.85
C THR A 10 -38.62 -4.67 -14.63
N THR A 11 -38.93 -3.43 -14.98
CA THR A 11 -38.08 -2.28 -14.62
C THR A 11 -38.30 -1.96 -13.14
N ALA A 12 -37.23 -1.68 -12.39
CA ALA A 12 -37.36 -1.20 -11.02
C ALA A 12 -38.01 0.20 -10.95
N ASN A 13 -38.52 0.58 -9.77
CA ASN A 13 -38.91 1.96 -9.53
C ASN A 13 -37.66 2.85 -9.60
N GLN A 14 -37.76 3.96 -10.35
CA GLN A 14 -36.63 4.86 -10.52
C GLN A 14 -36.11 5.42 -9.19
N SER A 15 -37.00 5.69 -8.23
CA SER A 15 -36.59 6.17 -6.91
C SER A 15 -35.74 5.15 -6.15
N ASP A 16 -36.06 3.86 -6.21
CA ASP A 16 -35.29 2.82 -5.52
C ASP A 16 -33.89 2.67 -6.15
N VAL A 17 -33.79 2.82 -7.47
CA VAL A 17 -32.51 2.83 -8.21
C VAL A 17 -31.67 4.05 -7.84
N ASP A 18 -32.29 5.23 -7.76
CA ASP A 18 -31.62 6.49 -7.43
C ASP A 18 -31.14 6.50 -5.97
N ASP A 19 -31.97 6.01 -5.05
CA ASP A 19 -31.61 5.85 -3.63
C ASP A 19 -30.43 4.89 -3.49
N PHE A 20 -30.46 3.75 -4.20
CA PHE A 20 -29.36 2.78 -4.20
C PHE A 20 -28.05 3.42 -4.71
N ASN A 21 -28.09 4.08 -5.87
CA ASN A 21 -26.88 4.68 -6.45
C ASN A 21 -26.35 5.85 -5.61
N THR A 22 -27.24 6.67 -5.04
CA THR A 22 -26.86 7.79 -4.15
C THR A 22 -26.17 7.28 -2.90
N LEU A 23 -26.75 6.26 -2.24
CA LEU A 23 -26.12 5.66 -1.06
C LEU A 23 -24.82 4.94 -1.43
N TYR A 24 -24.78 4.22 -2.55
CA TYR A 24 -23.58 3.56 -3.06
C TYR A 24 -22.43 4.54 -3.29
N ASP A 25 -22.71 5.67 -3.94
CA ASP A 25 -21.72 6.70 -4.23
C ASP A 25 -21.20 7.37 -2.94
N ALA A 26 -22.06 7.48 -1.91
CA ALA A 26 -21.68 8.04 -0.62
C ALA A 26 -20.54 7.26 0.08
N PHE A 27 -20.38 5.96 -0.19
CA PHE A 27 -19.28 5.16 0.34
C PHE A 27 -17.92 5.59 -0.18
N TYR A 28 -17.85 6.32 -1.30
CA TYR A 28 -16.57 6.69 -1.89
C TYR A 28 -16.17 8.12 -1.51
N THR A 29 -14.87 8.35 -1.39
CA THR A 29 -14.31 9.69 -1.14
C THR A 29 -14.34 10.57 -2.39
N ASN A 30 -14.39 9.93 -3.56
CA ASN A 30 -14.33 10.57 -4.86
C ASN A 30 -15.22 9.86 -5.88
N SER A 31 -15.56 10.57 -6.96
CA SER A 31 -16.42 10.07 -8.04
C SER A 31 -15.77 8.96 -8.87
N ASN A 32 -14.43 8.86 -8.85
CA ASN A 32 -13.69 7.78 -9.52
C ASN A 32 -13.77 6.45 -8.76
N LYS A 33 -14.36 6.44 -7.56
CA LYS A 33 -14.58 5.25 -6.73
C LYS A 33 -13.27 4.53 -6.37
N THR A 34 -12.19 5.28 -6.21
CA THR A 34 -10.85 4.72 -5.93
C THR A 34 -10.51 4.64 -4.44
N ALA A 35 -11.31 5.28 -3.58
CA ALA A 35 -11.09 5.30 -2.14
C ALA A 35 -12.44 5.33 -1.40
N LEU A 36 -12.48 4.66 -0.24
CA LEU A 36 -13.69 4.37 0.53
C LEU A 36 -13.71 5.15 1.84
N LYS A 37 -14.83 5.76 2.18
CA LYS A 37 -15.08 6.46 3.44
C LYS A 37 -15.42 5.49 4.55
N ASN A 38 -14.54 5.35 5.54
CA ASN A 38 -14.73 4.42 6.65
C ASN A 38 -16.00 4.74 7.45
N SER A 39 -16.34 6.03 7.55
CA SER A 39 -17.56 6.51 8.23
C SER A 39 -18.87 6.02 7.62
N GLN A 40 -18.84 5.46 6.40
CA GLN A 40 -20.04 4.95 5.74
C GLN A 40 -20.20 3.43 5.86
N PHE A 41 -19.21 2.70 6.41
CA PHE A 41 -19.23 1.23 6.39
C PHE A 41 -20.45 0.63 7.10
N ASP A 42 -20.93 1.28 8.16
CA ASP A 42 -22.12 0.86 8.91
C ASP A 42 -23.41 0.93 8.06
N LYS A 43 -23.40 1.69 6.96
CA LYS A 43 -24.54 1.81 6.05
C LYS A 43 -24.60 0.70 5.02
N LEU A 44 -23.66 -0.26 5.02
CA LEU A 44 -23.66 -1.38 4.07
C LEU A 44 -24.95 -2.21 4.18
N SER A 45 -25.48 -2.35 5.39
CA SER A 45 -26.78 -2.98 5.63
C SER A 45 -27.93 -2.20 4.98
N GLN A 46 -27.93 -0.86 5.09
CA GLN A 46 -28.93 -0.01 4.43
C GLN A 46 -28.86 -0.13 2.90
N LEU A 47 -27.66 -0.20 2.33
CA LEU A 47 -27.46 -0.42 0.91
C LEU A 47 -27.97 -1.81 0.47
N LYS A 48 -27.79 -2.84 1.31
CA LYS A 48 -28.37 -4.17 1.06
C LYS A 48 -29.89 -4.15 1.03
N THR A 49 -30.53 -3.44 1.96
CA THR A 49 -31.99 -3.26 1.95
C THR A 49 -32.47 -2.60 0.66
N LEU A 50 -31.75 -1.60 0.15
CA LEU A 50 -32.06 -0.97 -1.14
C LEU A 50 -31.85 -1.93 -2.32
N LEU A 51 -30.79 -2.75 -2.30
CA LEU A 51 -30.57 -3.80 -3.29
C LEU A 51 -31.74 -4.79 -3.35
N ASP A 52 -32.25 -5.22 -2.19
CA ASP A 52 -33.33 -6.21 -2.09
C ASP A 52 -34.64 -5.69 -2.67
N LYS A 53 -34.89 -4.37 -2.61
CA LYS A 53 -36.03 -3.76 -3.31
C LYS A 53 -35.93 -3.84 -4.83
N LEU A 54 -34.72 -3.96 -5.37
CA LEU A 54 -34.49 -4.09 -6.80
C LEU A 54 -34.64 -5.55 -7.26
N GLU A 55 -34.79 -6.53 -6.36
CA GLU A 55 -34.86 -7.94 -6.71
C GLU A 55 -35.92 -8.24 -7.78
N GLY A 56 -35.57 -9.08 -8.76
CA GLY A 56 -36.44 -9.40 -9.91
C GLY A 56 -36.43 -8.36 -11.04
N SER A 57 -35.86 -7.17 -10.82
CA SER A 57 -35.72 -6.15 -11.87
C SER A 57 -34.50 -6.37 -12.78
N ARG A 58 -34.48 -5.68 -13.92
CA ARG A 58 -33.32 -5.65 -14.83
C ARG A 58 -32.10 -4.97 -14.20
N GLU A 59 -32.34 -4.00 -13.32
CA GLU A 59 -31.31 -3.22 -12.64
C GLU A 59 -30.62 -4.00 -11.51
N HIS A 60 -31.29 -5.04 -10.98
CA HIS A 60 -30.80 -5.85 -9.86
C HIS A 60 -29.41 -6.44 -10.10
N THR A 61 -29.15 -7.03 -11.27
CA THR A 61 -27.87 -7.72 -11.54
C THR A 61 -26.69 -6.76 -11.46
N LEU A 62 -26.84 -5.55 -11.98
CA LEU A 62 -25.80 -4.51 -11.93
C LEU A 62 -25.65 -3.96 -10.50
N ALA A 63 -26.77 -3.66 -9.84
CA ALA A 63 -26.78 -3.20 -8.44
C ALA A 63 -26.12 -4.23 -7.52
N LYS A 64 -26.39 -5.52 -7.74
CA LYS A 64 -25.79 -6.63 -7.00
C LYS A 64 -24.29 -6.72 -7.21
N SER A 65 -23.81 -6.62 -8.46
CA SER A 65 -22.36 -6.58 -8.73
C SER A 65 -21.68 -5.39 -8.04
N LYS A 66 -22.31 -4.21 -8.06
CA LYS A 66 -21.83 -3.03 -7.33
C LYS A 66 -21.75 -3.28 -5.83
N TYR A 67 -22.82 -3.82 -5.24
CA TYR A 67 -22.89 -4.15 -3.82
C TYR A 67 -21.84 -5.18 -3.42
N ASP A 68 -21.75 -6.30 -4.13
CA ASP A 68 -20.80 -7.38 -3.82
C ASP A 68 -19.36 -6.86 -3.88
N SER A 69 -19.01 -6.07 -4.91
CA SER A 69 -17.69 -5.44 -5.02
C SER A 69 -17.41 -4.48 -3.86
N LEU A 70 -18.36 -3.62 -3.49
CA LEU A 70 -18.22 -2.72 -2.35
C LEU A 70 -18.07 -3.47 -1.03
N ALA A 71 -18.87 -4.52 -0.81
CA ALA A 71 -18.80 -5.36 0.38
C ALA A 71 -17.43 -6.04 0.49
N THR A 72 -16.89 -6.56 -0.61
CA THR A 72 -15.52 -7.10 -0.65
C THR A 72 -14.48 -6.05 -0.31
N GLN A 73 -14.59 -4.84 -0.88
CA GLN A 73 -13.64 -3.75 -0.61
C GLN A 73 -13.69 -3.28 0.85
N ILE A 74 -14.88 -3.10 1.42
CA ILE A 74 -15.08 -2.75 2.84
C ILE A 74 -14.49 -3.83 3.74
N LYS A 75 -14.80 -5.09 3.46
CA LYS A 75 -14.29 -6.22 4.25
C LYS A 75 -12.76 -6.26 4.22
N ALA A 76 -12.14 -6.05 3.05
CA ALA A 76 -10.69 -6.00 2.94
C ALA A 76 -10.06 -4.90 3.81
N ILE A 77 -10.65 -3.70 3.81
CA ILE A 77 -10.19 -2.60 4.68
C ILE A 77 -10.37 -2.97 6.16
N GLN A 78 -11.52 -3.53 6.54
CA GLN A 78 -11.78 -3.96 7.91
C GLN A 78 -10.82 -5.06 8.37
N ASP A 79 -10.57 -6.06 7.53
CA ASP A 79 -9.66 -7.18 7.81
C ASP A 79 -8.23 -6.67 8.03
N VAL A 80 -7.74 -5.76 7.17
CA VAL A 80 -6.41 -5.15 7.32
C VAL A 80 -6.36 -4.25 8.55
N ASN A 81 -7.34 -3.37 8.75
CA ASN A 81 -7.39 -2.48 9.92
C ASN A 81 -7.46 -3.25 11.23
N ALA A 82 -8.12 -4.41 11.26
CA ALA A 82 -8.18 -5.28 12.44
C ALA A 82 -6.81 -5.82 12.85
N GLN A 83 -5.81 -5.81 11.96
CA GLN A 83 -4.43 -6.22 12.27
C GLN A 83 -3.61 -5.12 12.96
N PHE A 84 -4.15 -3.90 13.09
CA PHE A 84 -3.48 -2.77 13.73
C PHE A 84 -4.18 -2.36 15.02
N GLU A 85 -3.45 -1.73 15.94
CA GLU A 85 -3.97 -1.20 17.21
C GLU A 85 -5.03 -0.10 16.99
N LYS A 86 -4.86 0.66 15.90
CA LYS A 86 -5.81 1.66 15.39
C LYS A 86 -6.00 1.45 13.89
N PRO A 87 -7.13 1.90 13.28
CA PRO A 87 -7.32 1.80 11.84
C PRO A 87 -6.13 2.39 11.07
N ALA A 88 -5.45 1.54 10.28
CA ALA A 88 -4.32 1.95 9.46
C ALA A 88 -4.76 2.58 8.15
N ILE A 89 -5.94 2.24 7.64
CA ILE A 89 -6.52 2.79 6.43
C ILE A 89 -7.79 3.54 6.82
N VAL A 90 -7.79 4.86 6.63
CA VAL A 90 -8.94 5.73 6.87
C VAL A 90 -9.18 6.56 5.63
N ASP A 91 -10.41 6.49 5.11
CA ASP A 91 -10.84 7.25 3.93
C ASP A 91 -9.93 7.01 2.70
N GLY A 92 -9.46 5.76 2.56
CA GLY A 92 -8.53 5.32 1.51
C GLY A 92 -7.09 5.79 1.68
N VAL A 93 -6.73 6.39 2.82
CA VAL A 93 -5.38 6.85 3.13
C VAL A 93 -4.75 5.96 4.20
N LEU A 94 -3.49 5.56 3.97
CA LEU A 94 -2.70 4.82 4.95
C LEU A 94 -2.09 5.78 6.00
N ASP A 95 -2.33 5.50 7.27
CA ASP A 95 -1.60 6.04 8.40
C ASP A 95 -0.32 5.22 8.63
N THR A 96 0.81 5.77 8.19
CA THR A 96 2.14 5.14 8.31
C THR A 96 2.60 4.99 9.76
N ASN A 97 1.97 5.67 10.72
CA ASN A 97 2.27 5.55 12.14
C ASN A 97 1.50 4.42 12.83
N ALA A 98 0.53 3.81 12.16
CA ALA A 98 -0.25 2.70 12.69
C ALA A 98 0.64 1.55 13.13
N LYS A 99 0.34 1.00 14.31
CA LYS A 99 1.11 -0.08 14.92
C LYS A 99 0.39 -1.41 14.71
N ALA A 100 1.09 -2.38 14.14
CA ALA A 100 0.57 -3.72 13.96
C ALA A 100 0.44 -4.39 15.34
N LYS A 101 -0.64 -5.13 15.54
CA LYS A 101 -0.81 -5.96 16.73
C LYS A 101 0.29 -7.03 16.78
N SER A 102 0.68 -7.45 17.97
CA SER A 102 1.68 -8.51 18.16
C SER A 102 1.26 -9.85 17.52
N ASP A 103 -0.03 -10.14 17.52
CA ASP A 103 -0.64 -11.34 16.94
C ASP A 103 -1.17 -11.14 15.51
N ALA A 104 -0.88 -9.99 14.88
CA ALA A 104 -1.33 -9.66 13.54
C ALA A 104 -1.05 -10.78 12.52
N LYS A 105 -1.98 -10.97 11.60
CA LYS A 105 -1.93 -11.92 10.48
C LYS A 105 -2.22 -11.17 9.19
N PHE A 106 -1.16 -10.86 8.45
CA PHE A 106 -1.28 -10.20 7.15
C PHE A 106 -1.35 -11.23 6.03
N THR A 107 -2.50 -11.29 5.37
CA THR A 107 -2.74 -12.04 4.13
C THR A 107 -2.83 -11.08 2.96
N ASP A 108 -2.38 -11.49 1.79
CA ASP A 108 -2.54 -10.70 0.58
C ASP A 108 -4.01 -10.73 0.16
N ILE A 109 -4.60 -9.55 -0.10
CA ILE A 109 -6.02 -9.40 -0.42
C ILE A 109 -6.15 -8.62 -1.73
N LYS A 110 -7.06 -9.06 -2.61
CA LYS A 110 -7.39 -8.35 -3.85
C LYS A 110 -8.88 -8.08 -3.91
N THR A 111 -9.23 -6.83 -4.17
CA THR A 111 -10.60 -6.34 -4.20
C THR A 111 -11.11 -6.09 -5.62
N GLY A 112 -10.19 -6.06 -6.60
CA GLY A 112 -10.47 -5.67 -7.97
C GLY A 112 -10.45 -4.15 -8.20
N ASN A 113 -10.31 -3.36 -7.13
CA ASN A 113 -10.07 -1.93 -7.19
C ASN A 113 -8.55 -1.67 -7.08
N THR A 114 -7.92 -1.33 -8.20
CA THR A 114 -6.45 -1.24 -8.29
C THR A 114 -5.86 -0.21 -7.33
N GLU A 115 -6.53 0.92 -7.15
CA GLU A 115 -6.08 1.99 -6.25
C GLU A 115 -6.20 1.58 -4.79
N LEU A 116 -7.31 0.94 -4.41
CA LEU A 116 -7.48 0.40 -3.08
C LEU A 116 -6.48 -0.73 -2.79
N ASP A 117 -6.29 -1.64 -3.74
CA ASP A 117 -5.37 -2.77 -3.60
C ASP A 117 -3.94 -2.28 -3.32
N LYS A 118 -3.50 -1.18 -3.95
CA LYS A 118 -2.20 -0.54 -3.63
C LYS A 118 -2.12 -0.08 -2.17
N VAL A 119 -3.20 0.48 -1.62
CA VAL A 119 -3.24 0.95 -0.23
C VAL A 119 -3.26 -0.23 0.74
N LEU A 120 -4.03 -1.28 0.43
CA LEU A 120 -4.05 -2.54 1.18
C LEU A 120 -2.66 -3.19 1.19
N ASP A 121 -2.01 -3.31 0.04
CA ASP A 121 -0.67 -3.88 -0.12
C ASP A 121 0.38 -3.09 0.70
N LYS A 122 0.29 -1.75 0.70
CA LYS A 122 1.16 -0.89 1.52
C LYS A 122 0.92 -1.07 3.02
N ALA A 123 -0.33 -1.13 3.46
CA ALA A 123 -0.67 -1.36 4.86
C ALA A 123 -0.18 -2.75 5.32
N ILE A 124 -0.43 -3.78 4.53
CA ILE A 124 0.08 -5.14 4.77
C ILE A 124 1.61 -5.14 4.89
N SER A 125 2.31 -4.44 3.98
CA SER A 125 3.77 -4.34 4.00
C SER A 125 4.29 -3.61 5.24
N LEU A 126 3.65 -2.51 5.62
CA LEU A 126 3.94 -1.78 6.87
C LEU A 126 3.82 -2.71 8.08
N GLY A 127 2.73 -3.48 8.15
CA GLY A 127 2.50 -4.42 9.24
C GLY A 127 3.52 -5.56 9.30
N LYS A 128 3.80 -6.20 8.16
CA LYS A 128 4.83 -7.26 8.05
C LYS A 128 6.22 -6.74 8.48
N SER A 129 6.60 -5.52 8.08
CA SER A 129 7.87 -4.89 8.46
C SER A 129 7.98 -4.62 9.97
N GLN A 130 6.86 -4.38 10.65
CA GLN A 130 6.86 -4.22 12.11
C GLN A 130 7.07 -5.56 12.81
N GLN A 131 6.51 -6.66 12.29
CA GLN A 131 6.69 -8.00 12.87
C GLN A 131 8.13 -8.51 12.76
N THR A 132 8.82 -8.27 11.64
CA THR A 132 10.23 -8.66 11.48
C THR A 132 11.15 -7.90 12.44
N SER A 133 10.81 -6.66 12.77
CA SER A 133 11.56 -5.82 13.71
C SER A 133 11.40 -6.28 15.17
N THR A 134 10.23 -6.81 15.54
CA THR A 134 9.95 -7.30 16.91
C THR A 134 10.54 -8.69 17.16
N SER A 135 10.66 -9.54 16.13
CA SER A 135 11.32 -10.86 16.25
C SER A 135 12.82 -10.77 16.51
N SER A 136 13.48 -9.67 16.13
CA SER A 136 14.87 -9.37 16.50
C SER A 136 15.05 -8.90 17.95
N SER A 137 13.96 -8.68 18.70
CA SER A 137 14.01 -8.24 20.11
C SER A 137 13.78 -9.38 21.11
N SER A 138 13.64 -10.63 20.64
CA SER A 138 13.37 -11.81 21.47
C SER A 138 14.34 -12.95 21.20
N SER A 139 15.64 -12.64 21.13
CA SER A 139 16.72 -13.63 21.25
C SER A 139 17.78 -13.19 22.26
N SER A 140 17.40 -13.13 23.53
CA SER A 140 18.36 -13.13 24.64
C SER A 140 17.78 -13.84 25.85
N GLN A 141 17.65 -15.15 25.73
CA GLN A 141 17.51 -16.03 26.88
C GLN A 141 18.23 -17.36 26.60
N ALA A 142 19.56 -17.32 26.62
CA ALA A 142 20.36 -18.51 26.85
C ALA A 142 21.74 -18.14 27.42
N SER A 143 21.96 -18.61 28.64
CA SER A 143 23.24 -18.93 29.27
C SER A 143 24.04 -17.83 29.96
N SER A 144 24.01 -17.95 31.28
CA SER A 144 24.83 -17.34 32.32
C SER A 144 26.34 -17.64 32.22
N ASN A 145 27.11 -16.65 32.69
CA ASN A 145 28.44 -16.70 33.30
C ASN A 145 29.65 -17.17 32.48
N THR A 146 30.59 -16.24 32.20
CA THR A 146 31.89 -16.14 32.92
C THR A 146 32.73 -14.94 32.44
N THR A 147 33.05 -14.04 33.39
CA THR A 147 34.38 -13.48 33.71
C THR A 147 35.20 -12.65 32.70
N SER A 148 35.42 -11.38 33.12
CA SER A 148 36.61 -10.50 32.96
C SER A 148 36.70 -9.46 31.82
N GLU A 149 36.79 -8.20 32.27
CA GLU A 149 37.34 -6.95 31.70
C GLU A 149 38.72 -7.09 30.99
N PRO A 150 39.24 -6.06 30.24
CA PRO A 150 38.88 -4.64 30.25
C PRO A 150 38.68 -3.92 28.88
N LYS A 151 38.12 -2.70 28.99
CA LYS A 151 38.03 -1.53 28.07
C LYS A 151 39.15 -1.38 27.00
N PRO A 152 38.91 -0.68 25.84
CA PRO A 152 38.51 0.74 25.84
C PRO A 152 37.35 1.13 24.90
N SER A 153 36.81 2.32 25.17
CA SER A 153 35.73 3.00 24.46
C SER A 153 35.89 3.02 22.93
N SER A 154 34.76 2.84 22.23
CA SER A 154 34.35 3.84 21.24
C SER A 154 32.84 3.96 21.26
N SER A 155 32.40 5.18 21.55
CA SER A 155 31.04 5.69 21.38
C SER A 155 30.48 5.37 19.99
N ASN A 156 29.23 4.92 19.92
CA ASN A 156 28.31 5.24 18.82
C ASN A 156 26.86 5.02 19.27
N GLU A 157 26.27 6.13 19.74
CA GLU A 157 24.99 6.68 19.26
C GLU A 157 23.98 5.69 18.65
N THR A 158 22.87 5.50 19.39
CA THR A 158 21.48 5.48 18.93
C THR A 158 21.29 5.29 17.41
N ARG A 159 21.19 4.03 16.96
CA ARG A 159 20.74 3.70 15.61
C ARG A 159 19.22 3.90 15.53
N SER A 160 18.83 5.14 15.31
CA SER A 160 17.48 5.56 14.96
C SER A 160 17.01 4.75 13.75
N SER A 161 15.79 4.25 13.82
CA SER A 161 15.07 3.55 12.75
C SER A 161 15.05 4.40 11.47
N ARG A 162 15.98 4.11 10.58
CA ARG A 162 16.11 4.77 9.28
C ARG A 162 15.27 4.01 8.26
N SER A 163 14.25 4.67 7.72
CA SER A 163 13.44 4.14 6.63
C SER A 163 14.35 3.82 5.45
N GLU A 164 14.60 2.54 5.17
CA GLU A 164 15.39 2.13 4.02
C GLU A 164 14.72 2.64 2.74
N VAL A 165 15.49 3.38 1.93
CA VAL A 165 15.04 3.89 0.63
C VAL A 165 14.65 2.69 -0.25
N ASN A 166 13.42 2.67 -0.76
CA ASN A 166 12.98 1.64 -1.69
C ASN A 166 13.72 1.80 -3.03
N MET A 167 14.63 0.88 -3.33
CA MET A 167 15.47 0.92 -4.52
C MET A 167 14.78 0.33 -5.76
N GLY A 168 13.53 -0.13 -5.63
CA GLY A 168 12.80 -0.79 -6.70
C GLY A 168 13.29 -2.22 -6.96
N LEU A 169 13.39 -2.58 -8.24
CA LEU A 169 13.89 -3.87 -8.69
C LEU A 169 15.42 -3.94 -8.56
N SER A 170 15.93 -5.17 -8.44
CA SER A 170 17.37 -5.42 -8.46
C SER A 170 17.95 -5.12 -9.84
N SER A 171 19.15 -4.52 -9.89
CA SER A 171 19.93 -4.39 -11.12
C SER A 171 20.64 -5.68 -11.54
N ALA A 172 20.54 -6.75 -10.74
CA ALA A 172 21.14 -8.04 -11.05
C ALA A 172 20.54 -8.65 -12.34
N GLY A 173 21.39 -8.85 -13.34
CA GLY A 173 20.98 -9.41 -14.65
C GLY A 173 20.41 -8.39 -15.63
N VAL A 174 20.29 -7.11 -15.24
CA VAL A 174 19.84 -6.03 -16.13
C VAL A 174 21.05 -5.25 -16.67
N ALA A 175 21.09 -5.03 -17.98
CA ALA A 175 22.14 -4.24 -18.63
C ALA A 175 21.93 -2.73 -18.41
N VAL A 176 22.07 -2.29 -17.15
CA VAL A 176 21.93 -0.88 -16.77
C VAL A 176 23.05 -0.02 -17.36
N GLN A 177 22.69 1.11 -17.95
CA GLN A 177 23.62 1.99 -18.66
C GLN A 177 24.38 2.91 -17.70
N ARG A 178 25.25 2.34 -16.85
CA ARG A 178 26.04 3.12 -15.87
C ARG A 178 26.94 4.18 -16.51
N SER A 179 27.40 3.94 -17.74
CA SER A 179 28.20 4.89 -18.53
C SER A 179 27.41 6.13 -18.98
N ALA A 180 26.07 6.07 -19.01
CA ALA A 180 25.21 7.20 -19.33
C ALA A 180 24.90 8.09 -18.11
N SER A 181 25.47 7.77 -16.95
CA SER A 181 25.28 8.54 -15.71
C SER A 181 25.74 9.98 -15.89
N ARG A 182 24.90 10.94 -15.46
CA ARG A 182 25.25 12.37 -15.45
C ARG A 182 26.18 12.75 -14.30
N VAL A 183 26.27 11.88 -13.30
CA VAL A 183 27.13 12.05 -12.13
C VAL A 183 28.14 10.91 -12.11
N ALA A 184 29.41 11.20 -11.87
CA ALA A 184 30.45 10.18 -11.80
C ALA A 184 30.19 9.23 -10.63
N TYR A 185 30.28 7.93 -10.87
CA TYR A 185 30.21 6.92 -9.81
C TYR A 185 31.39 7.07 -8.85
N ASN A 186 31.10 7.10 -7.55
CA ASN A 186 32.08 7.16 -6.48
C ASN A 186 31.85 6.01 -5.52
N GLN A 187 32.67 4.97 -5.63
CA GLN A 187 32.49 3.76 -4.86
C GLN A 187 32.59 4.01 -3.35
N SER A 188 33.50 4.88 -2.91
CA SER A 188 33.64 5.21 -1.48
C SER A 188 32.39 5.88 -0.90
N ALA A 189 31.69 6.72 -1.70
CA ALA A 189 30.42 7.30 -1.26
C ALA A 189 29.29 6.26 -1.24
N ILE A 190 29.27 5.34 -2.22
CA ILE A 190 28.28 4.26 -2.31
C ILE A 190 28.43 3.28 -1.15
N ASP A 191 29.67 2.92 -0.80
CA ASP A 191 30.02 2.03 0.31
C ASP A 191 29.68 2.66 1.66
N ASP A 192 29.72 3.99 1.78
CA ASP A 192 29.16 4.74 2.91
C ASP A 192 27.63 4.77 2.85
N SER A 193 27.03 3.58 2.87
CA SER A 193 25.59 3.37 2.71
C SER A 193 24.76 3.97 3.85
N ASN A 194 25.40 4.32 4.96
CA ASN A 194 24.80 4.89 6.16
C ASN A 194 24.83 6.43 6.16
N ASN A 195 25.42 7.08 5.15
CA ASN A 195 25.46 8.53 5.05
C ASN A 195 24.06 9.14 4.91
N SER A 196 23.69 10.14 5.71
CA SER A 196 22.37 10.83 5.64
C SER A 196 22.07 11.45 4.27
N ALA A 197 23.09 11.75 3.47
CA ALA A 197 22.94 12.23 2.09
C ALA A 197 22.15 11.26 1.20
N TRP A 198 22.12 9.97 1.55
CA TRP A 198 21.35 8.95 0.85
C TRP A 198 19.85 8.99 1.15
N ASP A 199 19.41 9.71 2.18
CA ASP A 199 17.99 9.81 2.49
C ASP A 199 17.32 10.81 1.56
N PHE A 200 16.20 10.38 1.00
CA PHE A 200 15.25 11.33 0.42
C PHE A 200 14.46 11.99 1.55
N ALA A 201 14.24 13.29 1.44
CA ALA A 201 13.20 13.92 2.25
C ALA A 201 11.83 13.33 1.89
N ASP A 202 10.89 13.40 2.82
CA ASP A 202 9.56 12.81 2.69
C ASP A 202 8.89 13.18 1.36
N GLY A 203 8.47 12.17 0.59
CA GLY A 203 7.76 12.35 -0.67
C GLY A 203 8.63 12.68 -1.89
N VAL A 204 9.93 12.96 -1.72
CA VAL A 204 10.81 13.37 -2.82
C VAL A 204 11.01 12.23 -3.82
N LEU A 205 11.25 11.00 -3.33
CA LEU A 205 11.40 9.84 -4.21
C LEU A 205 10.09 9.57 -4.96
N GLU A 206 8.94 9.62 -4.28
CA GLU A 206 7.62 9.43 -4.87
C GLU A 206 7.34 10.46 -5.97
N GLN A 207 7.71 11.72 -5.75
CA GLN A 207 7.58 12.79 -6.73
C GLN A 207 8.49 12.56 -7.95
N ILE A 208 9.72 12.11 -7.74
CA ILE A 208 10.65 11.74 -8.83
C ILE A 208 10.06 10.58 -9.64
N LEU A 209 9.55 9.54 -8.99
CA LEU A 209 8.94 8.40 -9.65
C LEU A 209 7.66 8.79 -10.41
N ALA A 210 6.78 9.61 -9.81
CA ALA A 210 5.58 10.12 -10.48
C ALA A 210 5.91 10.95 -11.72
N THR A 211 6.90 11.83 -11.61
CA THR A 211 7.40 12.62 -12.75
C THR A 211 8.00 11.72 -13.82
N SER A 212 8.74 10.69 -13.41
CA SER A 212 9.37 9.75 -14.34
C SER A 212 8.35 8.91 -15.10
N ARG A 213 7.26 8.49 -14.44
CA ARG A 213 6.11 7.83 -15.10
C ARG A 213 5.43 8.77 -16.09
N SER A 214 5.14 10.01 -15.68
CA SER A 214 4.51 11.02 -16.54
C SER A 214 5.33 11.31 -17.81
N ARG A 215 6.65 11.26 -17.70
CA ARG A 215 7.59 11.43 -18.84
C ARG A 215 7.84 10.14 -19.64
N GLY A 216 7.25 9.01 -19.26
CA GLY A 216 7.45 7.72 -19.93
C GLY A 216 8.82 7.07 -19.70
N TYR A 217 9.56 7.49 -18.67
CA TYR A 217 10.84 6.86 -18.31
C TYR A 217 10.68 5.53 -17.60
N ILE A 218 9.59 5.32 -16.87
CA ILE A 218 9.27 4.06 -16.17
C ILE A 218 7.76 3.81 -16.24
N THR A 219 7.33 2.57 -16.02
CA THR A 219 5.91 2.18 -16.05
C THR A 219 5.54 1.48 -14.75
N GLY A 220 4.40 1.87 -14.16
CA GLY A 220 3.99 1.35 -12.86
C GLY A 220 5.05 1.59 -11.79
N ASP A 221 5.25 0.60 -10.94
CA ASP A 221 6.28 0.61 -9.87
C ASP A 221 7.53 -0.19 -10.25
N GLN A 222 7.70 -0.50 -11.54
CA GLN A 222 8.88 -1.20 -12.03
C GLN A 222 9.96 -0.18 -12.41
N TYR A 223 10.92 0.00 -11.50
CA TYR A 223 12.08 0.85 -11.69
C TYR A 223 13.28 0.24 -10.97
N ILE A 224 14.49 0.63 -11.37
CA ILE A 224 15.72 0.28 -10.67
C ILE A 224 16.37 1.60 -10.23
N LEU A 225 16.67 1.73 -8.95
CA LEU A 225 17.37 2.90 -8.41
C LEU A 225 18.77 2.48 -7.96
N GLU A 226 19.82 3.17 -8.44
CA GLU A 226 21.20 2.94 -8.00
C GLU A 226 21.80 4.21 -7.38
N ARG A 227 22.50 4.05 -6.25
CA ARG A 227 23.35 5.09 -5.66
C ARG A 227 24.55 5.35 -6.57
N VAL A 228 24.91 6.61 -6.75
CA VAL A 228 25.97 7.02 -7.67
C VAL A 228 27.08 7.76 -6.94
N ASN A 229 26.75 8.86 -6.25
CA ASN A 229 27.73 9.69 -5.56
C ASN A 229 27.08 10.58 -4.51
N ILE A 230 27.87 11.16 -3.62
CA ILE A 230 27.46 12.27 -2.75
C ILE A 230 28.22 13.51 -3.20
N VAL A 231 27.51 14.55 -3.63
CA VAL A 231 28.12 15.83 -4.03
C VAL A 231 27.51 16.94 -3.19
N ASN A 232 28.36 17.70 -2.49
CA ASN A 232 27.96 18.77 -1.57
C ASN A 232 26.92 18.33 -0.52
N GLY A 233 27.07 17.11 0.00
CA GLY A 233 26.15 16.54 1.00
C GLY A 233 24.83 16.01 0.45
N ASN A 234 24.63 15.99 -0.87
CA ASN A 234 23.42 15.45 -1.51
C ASN A 234 23.74 14.12 -2.20
N GLY A 235 22.96 13.08 -1.90
CA GLY A 235 23.06 11.78 -2.57
C GLY A 235 22.42 11.82 -3.95
N TYR A 236 23.19 11.43 -4.96
CA TYR A 236 22.74 11.34 -6.35
C TYR A 236 22.44 9.88 -6.70
N TYR A 237 21.29 9.69 -7.32
CA TYR A 237 20.78 8.41 -7.75
C TYR A 237 20.54 8.38 -9.25
N ASN A 238 20.77 7.22 -9.87
CA ASN A 238 20.32 6.94 -11.23
C ASN A 238 19.03 6.12 -11.18
N LEU A 239 18.07 6.51 -12.02
CA LEU A 239 16.83 5.78 -12.24
C LEU A 239 16.88 5.08 -13.59
N TYR A 240 16.75 3.76 -13.58
CA TYR A 240 16.75 2.93 -14.79
C TYR A 240 15.40 2.26 -15.00
N LYS A 241 15.18 1.89 -16.27
CA LYS A 241 14.13 0.94 -16.65
C LYS A 241 14.54 -0.47 -16.20
N PRO A 242 13.55 -1.33 -15.87
CA PRO A 242 13.76 -2.76 -15.69
C PRO A 242 14.38 -3.42 -16.92
#